data_AF-A0A937VCD6-F1
#
_entry.id   AF-A0A937VCD6-F1
#
_cell.length_a   1.000
_cell.length_b   1.000
_cell.length_c   1.000
_cell.angle_alpha   90.00
_cell.angle_beta   90.00
_cell.angle_gamma   90.00
#
_symmetry.space_group_name_H-M   'P 1'
#
loop_
_entity.id
_entity.type
_entity.pdbx_description
1 polymer ?
#
loop_
_entity_poly.entity_id
_entity_poly.type
_entity_poly.pdbx_seq_one_letter_code
_entity_poly.pdbx_strand_id
1 'polypeptide(L)'
;MRDMIAITKKILWAALIIALLLVPLALVARWGATYPVATPEAPVGTVSGAAEVRPAHANAWSAVHSSVFLHAGDTVRAAGEATLTFPEGSIVRLSPGAEVAITTYAADEQRLTLRLLAGAVEVQTGNPRFRLDTPSLTAGPQSAIFRAEVRPGEETYLATDQGSVQVQAEGRELAVEEGNELRVSPQRSPLVRLQHPPTPTPIIVRLPTPTPTLAPTAAPTKRIHVVARGDTLSEIALKYNTTVEAIVKANNLESSHILSVGQTLIIP
;
A
#
# COMPACT_ATOMS: atom_id res chain seq x y z
N MET A 1 -70.08 57.56 3.52
CA MET A 1 -70.25 56.20 4.08
C MET A 1 -69.79 55.08 3.16
N ARG A 2 -69.97 55.16 1.82
CA ARG A 2 -69.54 54.12 0.87
C ARG A 2 -68.02 53.96 0.73
N ASP A 3 -67.25 55.05 0.85
CA ASP A 3 -65.79 55.02 0.71
C ASP A 3 -65.06 54.38 1.90
N MET A 4 -65.64 54.49 3.11
CA MET A 4 -65.07 53.91 4.32
C MET A 4 -65.09 52.37 4.27
N ILE A 5 -66.13 51.78 3.68
CA ILE A 5 -66.26 50.31 3.52
C ILE A 5 -65.26 49.77 2.48
N ALA A 6 -64.91 50.56 1.46
CA ALA A 6 -63.95 50.16 0.44
C ALA A 6 -62.50 50.14 0.97
N ILE A 7 -62.15 51.08 1.85
CA ILE A 7 -60.84 51.14 2.51
C ILE A 7 -60.69 49.99 3.51
N THR A 8 -61.72 49.71 4.32
CA THR A 8 -61.71 48.59 5.26
C THR A 8 -61.57 47.24 4.56
N LYS A 9 -62.22 47.05 3.39
CA LYS A 9 -62.02 45.84 2.58
C LYS A 9 -60.59 45.74 2.06
N LYS A 10 -59.99 46.82 1.52
CA LYS A 10 -58.60 46.79 1.02
C LYS A 10 -57.59 46.43 2.11
N ILE A 11 -57.78 46.91 3.34
CA ILE A 11 -56.93 46.57 4.48
C ILE A 11 -57.10 45.10 4.89
N LEU A 12 -58.33 44.58 4.86
CA LEU A 12 -58.59 43.15 5.11
C LEU A 12 -57.94 42.24 4.05
N TRP A 13 -58.00 42.62 2.77
CA TRP A 13 -57.36 41.87 1.68
C TRP A 13 -55.82 41.91 1.77
N ALA A 14 -55.24 43.05 2.15
CA ALA A 14 -53.79 43.16 2.38
C ALA A 14 -53.32 42.32 3.58
N ALA A 15 -54.08 42.30 4.68
CA ALA A 15 -53.78 41.46 5.84
C ALA A 15 -53.90 39.96 5.54
N LEU A 16 -54.88 39.56 4.71
CA LEU A 16 -55.05 38.18 4.26
C LEU A 16 -53.88 37.71 3.38
N ILE A 17 -53.36 38.58 2.50
CA ILE A 17 -52.21 38.27 1.64
C ILE A 17 -50.93 38.14 2.46
N ILE A 18 -50.71 39.01 3.45
CA ILE A 18 -49.55 38.93 4.36
C ILE A 18 -49.62 37.67 5.23
N ALA A 19 -50.81 37.29 5.72
CA ALA A 19 -51.01 36.04 6.44
C ALA A 19 -50.78 34.80 5.54
N LEU A 20 -51.23 34.84 4.28
CA LEU A 20 -51.04 33.74 3.33
C LEU A 20 -49.58 33.58 2.86
N LEU A 21 -48.77 34.64 2.92
CA LEU A 21 -47.33 34.62 2.66
C LEU A 21 -46.50 34.14 3.87
N LEU A 22 -47.02 34.29 5.09
CA LEU A 22 -46.33 33.85 6.32
C LEU A 22 -46.61 32.39 6.71
N VAL A 23 -47.75 31.83 6.30
CA VAL A 23 -48.08 30.41 6.55
C VAL A 23 -47.13 29.40 5.88
N PRO A 24 -46.63 29.59 4.63
CA PRO A 24 -45.63 28.68 4.07
C PRO A 24 -44.26 28.77 4.76
N LEU A 25 -43.90 29.93 5.36
CA LEU A 25 -42.62 30.09 6.06
C LEU A 25 -42.61 29.33 7.40
N ALA A 26 -43.75 29.30 8.10
CA ALA A 26 -43.90 28.53 9.35
C ALA A 26 -44.04 27.01 9.12
N LEU A 27 -44.54 26.58 7.95
CA LEU A 27 -44.64 25.15 7.60
C LEU A 27 -43.28 24.59 7.13
N VAL A 28 -42.46 25.37 6.42
CA VAL A 28 -41.07 25.01 6.07
C VAL A 28 -40.19 24.91 7.33
N ALA A 29 -40.41 25.76 8.33
CA ALA A 29 -39.65 25.71 9.59
C ALA A 29 -39.99 24.50 10.49
N ARG A 30 -41.14 23.83 10.29
CA ARG A 30 -41.60 22.71 11.13
C ARG A 30 -41.33 21.32 10.52
N TRP A 31 -40.71 21.28 9.35
CA TRP A 31 -40.13 20.08 8.73
C TRP A 31 -38.59 20.20 8.69
N GLY A 32 -38.00 20.68 9.77
CA GLY A 32 -36.60 20.41 10.11
C GLY A 32 -36.42 18.95 10.55
N ALA A 33 -36.85 17.99 9.73
CA ALA A 33 -36.21 16.70 9.74
C ALA A 33 -34.81 16.97 9.20
N THR A 34 -33.86 17.21 10.11
CA THR A 34 -32.44 17.15 9.84
C THR A 34 -32.16 15.72 9.40
N TYR A 35 -32.43 15.44 8.12
CA TYR A 35 -31.67 14.42 7.43
C TYR A 35 -30.23 14.91 7.53
N PRO A 36 -29.32 14.18 8.18
CA PRO A 36 -27.93 14.44 7.93
C PRO A 36 -27.78 14.23 6.43
N VAL A 37 -27.68 15.32 5.66
CA VAL A 37 -26.95 15.26 4.41
C VAL A 37 -25.59 14.81 4.88
N ALA A 38 -25.32 13.50 4.74
CA ALA A 38 -23.99 12.98 4.94
C ALA A 38 -23.12 13.85 4.05
N THR A 39 -22.32 14.72 4.68
CA THR A 39 -21.34 15.53 3.98
C THR A 39 -20.58 14.51 3.13
N PRO A 40 -20.55 14.64 1.79
CA PRO A 40 -19.75 13.73 0.98
C PRO A 40 -18.35 13.79 1.58
N GLU A 41 -17.85 12.65 2.03
CA GLU A 41 -16.52 12.58 2.61
C GLU A 41 -15.55 13.24 1.63
N ALA A 42 -14.63 14.07 2.12
CA ALA A 42 -13.73 14.77 1.22
C ALA A 42 -12.92 13.73 0.41
N PRO A 43 -12.73 13.93 -0.90
CA PRO A 43 -11.98 12.98 -1.71
C PRO A 43 -10.55 12.89 -1.17
N VAL A 44 -10.10 11.66 -0.93
CA VAL A 44 -8.81 11.37 -0.30
C VAL A 44 -7.71 11.16 -1.35
N GLY A 45 -8.09 10.96 -2.61
CA GLY A 45 -7.17 10.78 -3.71
C GLY A 45 -7.90 10.55 -5.02
N THR A 46 -7.13 10.19 -6.04
CA THR A 46 -7.66 9.83 -7.36
C THR A 46 -7.06 8.51 -7.83
N VAL A 47 -7.86 7.72 -8.54
CA VAL A 47 -7.40 6.52 -9.25
C VAL A 47 -7.54 6.72 -10.75
N SER A 48 -6.55 6.24 -11.51
CA SER A 48 -6.56 6.24 -12.97
C SER A 48 -5.95 4.95 -13.52
N GLY A 49 -6.28 4.61 -14.78
CA GLY A 49 -5.82 3.39 -15.44
C GLY A 49 -6.83 2.26 -15.39
N ALA A 50 -6.36 1.02 -15.59
CA ALA A 50 -7.22 -0.16 -15.65
C ALA A 50 -7.55 -0.68 -14.24
N ALA A 51 -8.46 0.00 -13.55
CA ALA A 51 -8.88 -0.34 -12.19
C ALA A 51 -10.40 -0.42 -12.06
N GLU A 52 -10.85 -1.04 -10.98
CA GLU A 52 -12.23 -1.07 -10.50
C GLU A 52 -12.24 -0.55 -9.06
N VAL A 53 -13.21 0.28 -8.70
CA VAL A 53 -13.41 0.78 -7.34
C VAL A 53 -14.70 0.21 -6.78
N ARG A 54 -14.63 -0.28 -5.56
CA ARG A 54 -15.79 -0.62 -4.74
C ARG A 54 -15.88 0.39 -3.60
N PRO A 55 -16.87 1.29 -3.62
CA PRO A 55 -17.08 2.23 -2.54
C PRO A 55 -17.37 1.54 -1.20
N ALA A 56 -17.00 2.17 -0.08
CA ALA A 56 -17.20 1.60 1.26
C ALA A 56 -18.67 1.20 1.56
N HIS A 57 -19.62 2.00 1.05
CA HIS A 57 -21.06 1.81 1.24
C HIS A 57 -21.74 1.00 0.13
N ALA A 58 -20.96 0.46 -0.83
CA ALA A 58 -21.49 -0.23 -2.00
C ALA A 58 -20.93 -1.64 -2.13
N ASN A 59 -21.78 -2.57 -2.56
CA ASN A 59 -21.40 -3.97 -2.76
C ASN A 59 -20.93 -4.28 -4.19
N ALA A 60 -20.99 -3.29 -5.08
CA ALA A 60 -20.70 -3.44 -6.50
C ALA A 60 -19.38 -2.77 -6.89
N TRP A 61 -18.62 -3.45 -7.75
CA TRP A 61 -17.44 -2.88 -8.40
C TRP A 61 -17.85 -1.96 -9.54
N SER A 62 -17.17 -0.83 -9.64
CA SER A 62 -17.35 0.16 -10.71
C SER A 62 -16.04 0.35 -11.45
N ALA A 63 -16.05 0.13 -12.76
CA ALA A 63 -14.85 0.29 -13.59
C ALA A 63 -14.42 1.76 -13.66
N VAL A 64 -13.11 1.97 -13.55
CA VAL A 64 -12.46 3.28 -13.68
C VAL A 64 -12.25 3.54 -15.17
N HIS A 65 -13.12 4.34 -15.77
CA HIS A 65 -13.01 4.74 -17.18
C HIS A 65 -12.22 6.04 -17.38
N SER A 66 -12.11 6.86 -16.32
CA SER A 66 -11.37 8.13 -16.24
C SER A 66 -10.82 8.30 -14.83
N SER A 67 -10.18 9.42 -14.50
CA SER A 67 -9.78 9.69 -13.11
C SER A 67 -11.03 9.70 -12.21
N VAL A 68 -11.06 8.85 -11.18
CA VAL A 68 -12.16 8.73 -10.21
C VAL A 68 -11.65 9.16 -8.84
N PHE A 69 -12.46 9.93 -8.11
CA PHE A 69 -12.17 10.31 -6.75
C PHE A 69 -12.38 9.13 -5.80
N LEU A 70 -11.42 8.97 -4.89
CA LEU A 70 -11.43 7.95 -3.85
C LEU A 70 -11.86 8.55 -2.53
N HIS A 71 -12.47 7.73 -1.69
CA HIS A 71 -12.88 8.07 -0.32
C HIS A 71 -12.28 7.07 0.67
N ALA A 72 -12.34 7.41 1.96
CA ALA A 72 -11.95 6.46 3.00
C ALA A 72 -12.92 5.26 3.01
N GLY A 73 -12.38 4.07 3.19
CA GLY A 73 -13.09 2.80 3.11
C GLY A 73 -13.24 2.22 1.69
N ASP A 74 -12.91 2.98 0.64
CA ASP A 74 -12.97 2.47 -0.73
C ASP A 74 -11.94 1.36 -0.95
N THR A 75 -12.33 0.34 -1.71
CA THR A 75 -11.43 -0.72 -2.18
C THR A 75 -11.17 -0.54 -3.66
N VAL A 76 -9.90 -0.60 -4.07
CA VAL A 76 -9.46 -0.50 -5.46
C VAL A 76 -8.84 -1.82 -5.89
N ARG A 77 -9.29 -2.36 -7.02
CA ARG A 77 -8.72 -3.55 -7.64
C ARG A 77 -8.18 -3.20 -9.02
N ALA A 78 -6.96 -3.63 -9.30
CA ALA A 78 -6.29 -3.38 -10.56
C ALA A 78 -6.59 -4.54 -11.55
N ALA A 79 -7.34 -4.25 -12.61
CA ALA A 79 -7.53 -5.18 -13.73
C ALA A 79 -6.33 -5.18 -14.69
N GLY A 80 -5.58 -4.07 -14.72
CA GLY A 80 -4.29 -3.90 -15.38
C GLY A 80 -3.40 -2.95 -14.57
N GLU A 81 -2.51 -2.20 -15.22
CA GLU A 81 -1.75 -1.15 -14.54
C GLU A 81 -2.67 0.01 -14.15
N ALA A 82 -2.57 0.44 -12.89
CA ALA A 82 -3.33 1.56 -12.36
C ALA A 82 -2.46 2.44 -11.45
N THR A 83 -2.82 3.71 -11.31
CA THR A 83 -2.09 4.67 -10.46
C THR A 83 -3.06 5.40 -9.55
N LEU A 84 -2.73 5.41 -8.26
CA LEU A 84 -3.37 6.17 -7.22
C LEU A 84 -2.51 7.40 -6.91
N THR A 85 -3.13 8.57 -6.88
CA THR A 85 -2.47 9.83 -6.55
C THR A 85 -3.20 10.50 -5.39
N PHE A 86 -2.46 10.82 -4.33
CA PHE A 86 -2.99 11.41 -3.11
C PHE A 86 -2.55 12.88 -2.97
N PRO A 87 -3.35 13.76 -2.34
CA PRO A 87 -3.06 15.20 -2.19
C PRO A 87 -1.73 15.51 -1.48
N GLU A 88 -1.28 14.64 -0.57
CA GLU A 88 0.02 14.77 0.12
C GLU A 88 1.23 14.44 -0.77
N GLY A 89 1.01 14.12 -2.05
CA GLY A 89 2.06 13.82 -3.02
C GLY A 89 2.48 12.34 -3.07
N SER A 90 1.85 11.47 -2.28
CA SER A 90 2.05 10.02 -2.38
C SER A 90 1.48 9.48 -3.70
N ILE A 91 2.26 8.65 -4.38
CA ILE A 91 1.86 7.96 -5.60
C ILE A 91 1.96 6.46 -5.35
N VAL A 92 0.90 5.72 -5.65
CA VAL A 92 0.89 4.25 -5.54
C VAL A 92 0.51 3.66 -6.88
N ARG A 93 1.44 2.90 -7.46
CA ARG A 93 1.25 2.18 -8.72
C ARG A 93 0.84 0.75 -8.40
N LEU A 94 -0.28 0.30 -8.98
CA LEU A 94 -0.78 -1.04 -8.82
C LEU A 94 -0.49 -1.88 -10.05
N SER A 95 0.12 -3.03 -9.84
CA SER A 95 0.27 -4.04 -10.88
C SER A 95 -1.03 -4.81 -11.12
N PRO A 96 -1.20 -5.45 -12.29
CA PRO A 96 -2.38 -6.26 -12.58
C PRO A 96 -2.65 -7.31 -11.49
N GLY A 97 -3.89 -7.38 -11.02
CA GLY A 97 -4.32 -8.29 -9.96
C GLY A 97 -4.09 -7.77 -8.54
N ALA A 98 -3.52 -6.57 -8.37
CA ALA A 98 -3.39 -5.96 -7.06
C ALA A 98 -4.73 -5.46 -6.52
N GLU A 99 -4.93 -5.58 -5.21
CA GLU A 99 -6.12 -5.11 -4.51
C GLU A 99 -5.72 -4.34 -3.25
N VAL A 100 -6.15 -3.08 -3.16
CA VAL A 100 -5.78 -2.14 -2.10
C VAL A 100 -7.03 -1.52 -1.52
N ALA A 101 -7.19 -1.57 -0.20
CA ALA A 101 -8.22 -0.84 0.53
C ALA A 101 -7.65 0.44 1.15
N ILE A 102 -8.41 1.51 1.10
CA ILE A 102 -8.04 2.78 1.76
C ILE A 102 -8.70 2.75 3.13
N THR A 103 -7.93 2.45 4.18
CA THR A 103 -8.49 2.26 5.53
C THR A 103 -8.79 3.61 6.18
N THR A 104 -7.83 4.53 6.12
CA THR A 104 -7.91 5.82 6.83
C THR A 104 -7.24 6.90 6.00
N TYR A 105 -7.90 8.06 5.92
CA TYR A 105 -7.28 9.30 5.51
C TYR A 105 -7.68 10.42 6.46
N ALA A 106 -6.71 11.11 7.04
CA ALA A 106 -6.93 12.29 7.86
C ALA A 106 -6.05 13.42 7.34
N ALA A 107 -6.65 14.36 6.60
CA ALA A 107 -5.93 15.47 5.96
C ALA A 107 -5.21 16.36 6.99
N ASP A 108 -5.86 16.68 8.11
CA ASP A 108 -5.28 17.50 9.18
C ASP A 108 -4.04 16.85 9.84
N GLU A 109 -4.03 15.52 9.92
CA GLU A 109 -2.93 14.75 10.50
C GLU A 109 -1.94 14.22 9.45
N GLN A 110 -2.21 14.51 8.16
CA GLN A 110 -1.56 13.91 6.99
C GLN A 110 -1.40 12.39 7.10
N ARG A 111 -2.34 11.70 7.76
CA ARG A 111 -2.27 10.25 7.96
C ARG A 111 -3.00 9.56 6.82
N LEU A 112 -2.25 8.82 5.99
CA LEU A 112 -2.80 7.90 5.00
C LEU A 112 -2.46 6.47 5.40
N THR A 113 -3.47 5.63 5.54
CA THR A 113 -3.31 4.20 5.80
C THR A 113 -3.97 3.41 4.69
N LEU A 114 -3.15 2.69 3.93
CA LEU A 114 -3.58 1.76 2.90
C LEU A 114 -3.41 0.34 3.40
N ARG A 115 -4.29 -0.56 2.98
CA ARG A 115 -4.17 -1.99 3.23
C ARG A 115 -4.05 -2.73 1.91
N LEU A 116 -2.91 -3.35 1.66
CA LEU A 116 -2.70 -4.24 0.52
C LEU A 116 -3.27 -5.61 0.84
N LEU A 117 -4.27 -6.04 0.08
CA LEU A 117 -4.97 -7.31 0.26
C LEU A 117 -4.35 -8.41 -0.61
N ALA A 118 -3.91 -8.08 -1.82
CA ALA A 118 -3.31 -9.01 -2.76
C ALA A 118 -2.48 -8.27 -3.82
N GLY A 119 -1.54 -9.00 -4.45
CA GLY A 119 -0.78 -8.53 -5.60
C GLY A 119 0.34 -7.56 -5.25
N ALA A 120 0.90 -6.91 -6.27
CA ALA A 120 2.07 -6.04 -6.14
C ALA A 120 1.70 -4.56 -6.29
N VAL A 121 2.33 -3.73 -5.47
CA VAL A 121 2.26 -2.28 -5.55
C VAL A 121 3.64 -1.67 -5.42
N GLU A 122 3.87 -0.58 -6.12
CA GLU A 122 5.03 0.28 -5.96
C GLU A 122 4.56 1.61 -5.37
N VAL A 123 5.17 2.01 -4.27
CA VAL A 123 4.79 3.19 -3.50
C VAL A 123 5.94 4.16 -3.52
N GLN A 124 5.66 5.38 -3.95
CA GLN A 124 6.55 6.53 -3.81
C GLN A 124 5.88 7.52 -2.86
N THR A 125 6.48 7.76 -1.71
CA THR A 125 5.89 8.64 -0.70
C THR A 125 6.94 9.41 0.09
N GLY A 126 6.75 10.73 0.18
CA GLY A 126 7.47 11.61 1.10
C GLY A 126 6.78 11.74 2.47
N ASN A 127 5.58 11.17 2.63
CA ASN A 127 4.76 11.36 3.82
C ASN A 127 5.20 10.41 4.95
N PRO A 128 5.75 10.92 6.08
CA PRO A 128 6.22 10.07 7.19
C PRO A 128 5.08 9.42 8.00
N ARG A 129 3.85 9.89 7.81
CA ARG A 129 2.63 9.34 8.43
C ARG A 129 1.90 8.35 7.53
N PHE A 130 2.44 8.07 6.34
CA PHE A 130 1.96 7.00 5.48
C PHE A 130 2.17 5.64 6.16
N ARG A 131 1.16 4.77 6.08
CA ARG A 131 1.24 3.38 6.54
C ARG A 131 0.66 2.48 5.45
N LEU A 132 1.36 1.38 5.17
CA LEU A 132 0.87 0.29 4.34
C LEU A 132 0.75 -0.97 5.19
N ASP A 133 -0.49 -1.35 5.48
CA ASP A 133 -0.80 -2.60 6.14
C ASP A 133 -0.87 -3.73 5.11
N THR A 134 -0.29 -4.86 5.45
CA THR A 134 -0.39 -6.11 4.70
C THR A 134 -0.79 -7.23 5.67
N PRO A 135 -1.16 -8.42 5.20
CA PRO A 135 -1.51 -9.52 6.11
C PRO A 135 -0.39 -9.92 7.08
N SER A 136 0.87 -9.78 6.68
CA SER A 136 2.03 -10.22 7.47
C SER A 136 2.83 -9.11 8.16
N LEU A 137 2.72 -7.86 7.70
CA LEU A 137 3.49 -6.74 8.22
C LEU A 137 2.79 -5.40 8.01
N THR A 138 3.19 -4.41 8.80
CA THR A 138 2.86 -2.99 8.58
C THR A 138 4.13 -2.23 8.19
N ALA A 139 4.10 -1.50 7.09
CA ALA A 139 5.21 -0.69 6.59
C ALA A 139 4.95 0.81 6.80
N GLY A 140 5.92 1.49 7.40
CA GLY A 140 6.00 2.93 7.62
C GLY A 140 7.22 3.51 6.89
N PRO A 141 7.08 3.92 5.62
CA PRO A 141 8.18 4.50 4.84
C PRO A 141 8.61 5.86 5.40
N GLN A 142 9.92 6.13 5.36
CA GLN A 142 10.52 7.42 5.64
C GLN A 142 11.09 8.00 4.35
N SER A 143 10.26 8.74 3.60
CA SER A 143 10.63 9.30 2.30
C SER A 143 11.26 8.26 1.36
N ALA A 144 10.46 7.27 0.97
CA ALA A 144 10.96 6.08 0.29
C ALA A 144 10.22 5.79 -1.03
N ILE A 145 10.92 5.09 -1.91
CA ILE A 145 10.34 4.33 -3.01
C ILE A 145 10.52 2.86 -2.67
N PHE A 146 9.42 2.13 -2.59
CA PHE A 146 9.46 0.72 -2.26
C PHE A 146 8.37 -0.05 -2.98
N ARG A 147 8.63 -1.34 -3.20
CA ARG A 147 7.68 -2.29 -3.73
C ARG A 147 7.21 -3.20 -2.62
N ALA A 148 5.91 -3.45 -2.56
CA ALA A 148 5.31 -4.46 -1.70
C ALA A 148 4.49 -5.43 -2.54
N GLU A 149 4.63 -6.72 -2.28
CA GLU A 149 3.86 -7.79 -2.94
C GLU A 149 3.26 -8.71 -1.89
N VAL A 150 1.93 -8.89 -1.92
CA VAL A 150 1.23 -9.91 -1.12
C VAL A 150 0.95 -11.10 -2.03
N ARG A 151 1.61 -12.22 -1.72
CA ARG A 151 1.49 -13.47 -2.46
C ARG A 151 0.37 -14.36 -1.92
N PRO A 152 -0.08 -15.35 -2.70
CA PRO A 152 -0.96 -16.41 -2.20
C PRO A 152 -0.37 -17.06 -0.95
N GLY A 153 -1.17 -17.21 0.09
CA GLY A 153 -0.69 -17.64 1.42
C GLY A 153 -0.34 -16.49 2.36
N GLU A 154 -0.71 -15.26 2.00
CA GLU A 154 -0.59 -14.05 2.83
C GLU A 154 0.86 -13.62 3.15
N GLU A 155 1.85 -14.22 2.48
CA GLU A 155 3.24 -13.79 2.56
C GLU A 155 3.44 -12.41 1.93
N THR A 156 4.12 -11.53 2.65
CA THR A 156 4.46 -10.19 2.16
C THR A 156 5.94 -10.12 1.83
N TYR A 157 6.24 -9.68 0.61
CA TYR A 157 7.57 -9.28 0.16
C TYR A 157 7.63 -7.76 0.11
N LEU A 158 8.69 -7.18 0.61
CA LEU A 158 8.95 -5.74 0.57
C LEU A 158 10.37 -5.51 0.10
N ALA A 159 10.56 -4.67 -0.93
CA ALA A 159 11.87 -4.26 -1.40
C ALA A 159 11.93 -2.74 -1.41
N THR A 160 12.98 -2.16 -0.84
CA THR A 160 13.17 -0.70 -0.81
C THR A 160 14.12 -0.30 -1.93
N ASP A 161 13.62 0.45 -2.91
CA ASP A 161 14.43 0.93 -4.04
C ASP A 161 15.18 2.23 -3.69
N GLN A 162 14.57 3.09 -2.86
CA GLN A 162 15.18 4.33 -2.36
C GLN A 162 14.70 4.65 -0.95
N GLY A 163 15.58 5.19 -0.11
CA GLY A 163 15.24 5.61 1.26
C GLY A 163 15.17 4.44 2.23
N SER A 164 14.34 4.54 3.28
CA SER A 164 14.18 3.48 4.27
C SER A 164 12.71 3.25 4.63
N VAL A 165 12.38 1.99 4.92
CA VAL A 165 11.03 1.59 5.34
C VAL A 165 11.11 0.92 6.70
N GLN A 166 10.45 1.51 7.70
CA GLN A 166 10.27 0.85 8.99
C GLN A 166 9.15 -0.17 8.88
N VAL A 167 9.43 -1.41 9.25
CA VAL A 167 8.49 -2.52 9.15
C VAL A 167 8.23 -3.07 10.54
N GLN A 168 6.95 -3.19 10.89
CA GLN A 168 6.52 -3.90 12.08
C GLN A 168 5.93 -5.24 11.68
N ALA A 169 6.58 -6.33 12.09
CA ALA A 169 6.20 -7.70 11.80
C ALA A 169 6.45 -8.59 13.02
N GLU A 170 5.52 -9.48 13.36
CA GLU A 170 5.65 -10.43 14.49
C GLU A 170 6.03 -9.76 15.84
N GLY A 171 5.58 -8.52 16.08
CA GLY A 171 5.91 -7.75 17.27
C GLY A 171 7.34 -7.19 17.30
N ARG A 172 8.10 -7.31 16.20
CA ARG A 172 9.42 -6.73 16.01
C ARG A 172 9.35 -5.55 15.05
N GLU A 173 10.18 -4.55 15.29
CA GLU A 173 10.43 -3.44 14.38
C GLU A 173 11.75 -3.69 13.66
N LEU A 174 11.74 -3.56 12.34
CA LEU A 174 12.85 -3.82 11.43
C LEU A 174 12.95 -2.67 10.43
N ALA A 175 14.14 -2.16 10.17
CA ALA A 175 14.37 -1.18 9.11
C ALA A 175 14.81 -1.89 7.82
N VAL A 176 14.10 -1.65 6.72
CA VAL A 176 14.47 -2.11 5.38
C VAL A 176 15.07 -0.92 4.63
N GLU A 177 16.40 -0.86 4.64
CA GLU A 177 17.19 0.16 3.96
C GLU A 177 17.19 -0.02 2.43
N GLU A 178 17.59 1.04 1.73
CA GLU A 178 17.75 1.06 0.27
C GLU A 178 18.55 -0.14 -0.26
N GLY A 179 18.01 -0.78 -1.30
CA GLY A 179 18.58 -1.97 -1.94
C GLY A 179 18.34 -3.28 -1.20
N ASN A 180 17.71 -3.25 -0.01
CA ASN A 180 17.39 -4.46 0.74
C ASN A 180 15.95 -4.92 0.48
N GLU A 181 15.76 -6.23 0.65
CA GLU A 181 14.47 -6.88 0.61
C GLU A 181 14.17 -7.58 1.94
N LEU A 182 12.88 -7.62 2.28
CA LEU A 182 12.34 -8.29 3.44
C LEU A 182 11.20 -9.19 3.00
N ARG A 183 11.22 -10.43 3.48
CA ARG A 183 10.13 -11.39 3.31
C ARG A 183 9.58 -11.75 4.68
N VAL A 184 8.27 -11.62 4.85
CA VAL A 184 7.56 -12.00 6.06
C VAL A 184 6.41 -12.91 5.68
N SER A 185 6.40 -14.11 6.28
CA SER A 185 5.28 -15.03 6.17
C SER A 185 4.37 -14.87 7.39
N PRO A 186 3.05 -15.03 7.25
CA PRO A 186 2.15 -14.97 8.38
C PRO A 186 2.33 -16.25 9.17
N GLN A 187 2.86 -16.18 10.39
CA GLN A 187 2.83 -17.34 11.27
C GLN A 187 1.37 -17.67 11.63
N ARG A 188 0.80 -18.66 10.92
CA ARG A 188 -0.31 -19.43 11.47
C ARG A 188 0.22 -20.11 12.73
N SER A 189 -0.16 -19.62 13.90
CA SER A 189 0.03 -20.38 15.14
C SER A 189 -0.54 -21.79 14.91
N PRO A 190 0.26 -22.86 14.96
CA PRO A 190 -0.34 -24.17 15.14
C PRO A 190 -0.91 -24.18 16.56
N LEU A 191 -2.16 -24.60 16.69
CA LEU A 191 -2.75 -24.93 17.98
C LEU A 191 -1.77 -25.85 18.76
N VAL A 192 -1.25 -25.33 19.87
CA VAL A 192 -0.56 -25.97 21.01
C VAL A 192 0.04 -27.38 20.80
N ARG A 193 1.37 -27.49 20.87
CA ARG A 193 2.04 -28.65 21.50
C ARG A 193 3.22 -28.16 22.33
N LEU A 194 3.20 -28.40 23.65
CA LEU A 194 4.32 -28.18 24.56
C LEU A 194 5.54 -28.98 24.06
N GLN A 195 6.54 -28.31 23.48
CA GLN A 195 7.85 -28.90 23.22
C GLN A 195 8.95 -27.89 23.58
N HIS A 196 9.69 -28.29 24.62
CA HIS A 196 10.87 -27.76 25.31
C HIS A 196 11.64 -26.55 24.73
N PRO A 197 12.17 -25.65 25.58
CA PRO A 197 13.00 -24.53 25.14
C PRO A 197 14.31 -25.04 24.49
N PRO A 198 14.77 -24.47 23.37
CA PRO A 198 16.11 -24.77 22.88
C PRO A 198 17.16 -24.19 23.83
N THR A 199 18.04 -25.05 24.32
CA THR A 199 19.24 -24.70 25.09
C THR A 199 20.15 -23.78 24.27
N PRO A 200 20.56 -22.59 24.77
CA PRO A 200 21.52 -21.76 24.06
C PRO A 200 22.91 -22.41 24.10
N THR A 201 23.53 -22.59 22.92
CA THR A 201 24.92 -23.05 22.78
C THR A 201 25.80 -21.86 22.35
N PRO A 202 27.02 -21.67 22.93
CA PRO A 202 27.74 -20.40 22.88
C PRO A 202 28.39 -20.10 21.51
N ILE A 203 28.43 -18.82 21.11
CA ILE A 203 29.18 -18.33 19.94
C ILE A 203 30.55 -17.80 20.38
N ILE A 204 31.61 -18.29 19.73
CA ILE A 204 33.01 -17.86 19.92
C ILE A 204 33.40 -16.86 18.81
N VAL A 205 33.94 -15.71 19.20
CA VAL A 205 34.40 -14.57 18.36
C VAL A 205 35.84 -14.79 17.86
N ARG A 206 36.19 -14.35 16.62
CA ARG A 206 37.50 -13.73 16.28
C ARG A 206 37.43 -12.74 15.08
N LEU A 207 37.96 -11.53 15.26
CA LEU A 207 38.37 -10.53 14.24
C LEU A 207 39.78 -10.84 13.71
N PRO A 208 40.15 -10.52 12.44
CA PRO A 208 40.86 -9.25 12.17
C PRO A 208 40.73 -8.64 10.74
N THR A 209 41.04 -7.34 10.61
CA THR A 209 41.27 -6.57 9.35
C THR A 209 42.69 -6.81 8.81
N PRO A 210 42.99 -6.67 7.50
CA PRO A 210 43.48 -5.37 6.98
C PRO A 210 43.08 -5.02 5.52
N THR A 211 43.16 -3.73 5.19
CA THR A 211 43.07 -3.12 3.84
C THR A 211 44.49 -2.84 3.30
N PRO A 212 44.75 -2.95 1.98
CA PRO A 212 45.19 -1.76 1.22
C PRO A 212 44.55 -1.58 -0.19
N THR A 213 44.51 -0.31 -0.59
CA THR A 213 43.91 0.39 -1.77
C THR A 213 44.89 0.43 -2.98
N LEU A 214 44.53 0.37 -4.29
CA LEU A 214 44.16 1.45 -5.27
C LEU A 214 43.96 0.84 -6.71
N ALA A 215 42.76 0.87 -7.32
CA ALA A 215 42.27 1.71 -8.46
C ALA A 215 42.46 1.14 -9.92
N PRO A 216 41.68 1.57 -10.95
CA PRO A 216 40.29 1.22 -11.23
C PRO A 216 40.10 0.55 -12.64
N THR A 217 39.24 -0.46 -12.72
CA THR A 217 38.70 -1.00 -13.99
C THR A 217 37.26 -1.40 -13.70
N ALA A 218 36.32 -0.92 -14.52
CA ALA A 218 34.88 -1.00 -14.30
C ALA A 218 34.46 -2.37 -13.72
N ALA A 219 34.05 -2.37 -12.45
CA ALA A 219 33.79 -3.60 -11.71
C ALA A 219 32.45 -4.20 -12.16
N PRO A 220 32.39 -5.49 -12.49
CA PRO A 220 31.10 -6.17 -12.60
C PRO A 220 30.49 -6.20 -11.20
N THR A 221 29.30 -5.63 -11.07
CA THR A 221 28.51 -5.70 -9.82
C THR A 221 28.32 -7.18 -9.53
N LYS A 222 28.97 -7.70 -8.48
CA LYS A 222 28.82 -9.10 -8.05
C LYS A 222 27.35 -9.30 -7.68
N ARG A 223 26.62 -9.98 -8.55
CA ARG A 223 25.19 -10.24 -8.35
C ARG A 223 25.08 -11.51 -7.50
N ILE A 224 24.20 -11.48 -6.51
CA ILE A 224 23.96 -12.63 -5.65
C ILE A 224 22.65 -13.27 -6.08
N HIS A 225 22.66 -14.59 -6.26
CA HIS A 225 21.50 -15.38 -6.62
C HIS A 225 21.33 -16.52 -5.61
N VAL A 226 20.18 -16.55 -4.92
CA VAL A 226 19.85 -17.66 -4.01
C VAL A 226 19.09 -18.72 -4.81
N VAL A 227 19.65 -19.93 -4.87
CA VAL A 227 19.10 -21.06 -5.63
C VAL A 227 17.72 -21.42 -5.07
N ALA A 228 16.68 -21.32 -5.91
CA ALA A 228 15.35 -21.79 -5.62
C ALA A 228 15.17 -23.26 -6.05
N ARG A 229 14.08 -23.88 -5.58
CA ARG A 229 13.74 -25.26 -5.96
C ARG A 229 13.42 -25.32 -7.45
N GLY A 230 14.25 -26.05 -8.20
CA GLY A 230 14.12 -26.22 -9.65
C GLY A 230 15.12 -25.42 -10.46
N ASP A 231 15.90 -24.52 -9.84
CA ASP A 231 16.94 -23.78 -10.55
C ASP A 231 18.10 -24.70 -10.95
N THR A 232 18.54 -24.56 -12.19
CA THR A 232 19.75 -25.20 -12.70
C THR A 232 20.85 -24.15 -12.96
N LEU A 233 22.13 -24.54 -12.84
CA LEU A 233 23.25 -23.66 -13.15
C LEU A 233 23.15 -23.09 -14.58
N SER A 234 22.64 -23.87 -15.53
CA SER A 234 22.45 -23.46 -16.93
C SER A 234 21.41 -22.35 -17.09
N GLU A 235 20.26 -22.46 -16.41
CA GLU A 235 19.22 -21.42 -16.45
C GLU A 235 19.66 -20.15 -15.73
N ILE A 236 20.38 -20.29 -14.61
CA ILE A 236 20.96 -19.15 -13.89
C ILE A 236 22.00 -18.44 -14.75
N ALA A 237 22.91 -19.18 -15.40
CA ALA A 237 23.92 -18.61 -16.29
C ALA A 237 23.27 -17.80 -17.43
N LEU A 238 22.24 -18.35 -18.07
CA LEU A 238 21.47 -17.67 -19.12
C LEU A 238 20.76 -16.43 -18.59
N LYS A 239 20.11 -16.52 -17.42
CA LYS A 239 19.36 -15.42 -16.81
C LYS A 239 20.25 -14.20 -16.52
N TYR A 240 21.50 -14.43 -16.10
CA TYR A 240 22.43 -13.36 -15.75
C TYR A 240 23.45 -13.03 -16.85
N ASN A 241 23.31 -13.65 -18.02
CA ASN A 241 24.21 -13.49 -19.16
C ASN A 241 25.67 -13.76 -18.79
N THR A 242 25.91 -14.88 -18.10
CA THR A 242 27.24 -15.40 -17.72
C THR A 242 27.36 -16.87 -18.12
N THR A 243 28.46 -17.54 -17.78
CA THR A 243 28.62 -18.98 -18.06
C THR A 243 28.58 -19.82 -16.78
N VAL A 244 28.23 -21.10 -16.94
CA VAL A 244 28.21 -22.06 -15.83
C VAL A 244 29.60 -22.18 -15.21
N GLU A 245 30.65 -22.22 -16.01
CA GLU A 245 32.04 -22.30 -15.54
C GLU A 245 32.43 -21.06 -14.73
N ALA A 246 31.96 -19.89 -15.14
CA ALA A 246 32.21 -18.64 -14.42
C ALA A 246 31.53 -18.66 -13.04
N ILE A 247 30.28 -19.12 -12.96
CA ILE A 247 29.55 -19.27 -11.69
C ILE A 247 30.20 -20.32 -10.79
N VAL A 248 30.56 -21.48 -11.35
CA VAL A 248 31.23 -22.57 -10.60
C VAL A 248 32.55 -22.08 -10.02
N LYS A 249 33.37 -21.39 -10.83
CA LYS A 249 34.64 -20.82 -10.40
C LYS A 249 34.47 -19.69 -9.38
N ALA A 250 33.44 -18.85 -9.53
CA ALA A 250 33.15 -17.77 -8.60
C ALA A 250 32.70 -18.29 -7.22
N ASN A 251 32.13 -19.49 -7.16
CA ASN A 251 31.56 -20.09 -5.94
C ASN A 251 32.31 -21.33 -5.42
N ASN A 252 33.43 -21.69 -6.05
CA ASN A 252 34.18 -22.93 -5.77
C ASN A 252 33.28 -24.17 -5.66
N LEU A 253 32.30 -24.30 -6.57
CA LEU A 253 31.42 -25.47 -6.58
C LEU A 253 32.22 -26.71 -7.00
N GLU A 254 32.00 -27.83 -6.32
CA GLU A 254 32.59 -29.10 -6.74
C GLU A 254 32.03 -29.53 -8.12
N SER A 255 32.83 -30.29 -8.86
CA SER A 255 32.56 -30.75 -10.24
C SER A 255 31.34 -31.67 -10.39
N SER A 256 30.61 -31.93 -9.30
CA SER A 256 29.35 -32.67 -9.30
C SER A 256 28.14 -31.81 -9.73
N HIS A 257 28.28 -30.48 -9.86
CA HIS A 257 27.23 -29.55 -10.35
C HIS A 257 25.90 -29.59 -9.56
N ILE A 258 25.88 -30.16 -8.36
CA ILE A 258 24.67 -30.27 -7.55
C ILE A 258 24.45 -28.95 -6.80
N LEU A 259 23.38 -28.24 -7.16
CA LEU A 259 22.90 -27.07 -6.43
C LEU A 259 21.97 -27.48 -5.30
N SER A 260 22.18 -26.90 -4.11
CA SER A 260 21.26 -27.05 -2.98
C SER A 260 20.28 -25.89 -2.94
N VAL A 261 19.00 -26.17 -2.69
CA VAL A 261 18.00 -25.11 -2.52
C VAL A 261 18.37 -24.25 -1.30
N GLY A 262 18.36 -22.93 -1.47
CA GLY A 262 18.82 -21.96 -0.48
C GLY A 262 20.33 -21.68 -0.53
N GLN A 263 21.07 -22.31 -1.45
CA GLN A 263 22.48 -22.01 -1.67
C GLN A 263 22.65 -20.64 -2.32
N THR A 264 23.52 -19.82 -1.76
CA THR A 264 23.86 -18.50 -2.31
C THR A 264 24.97 -18.64 -3.35
N LEU A 265 24.71 -18.19 -4.58
CA LEU A 265 25.66 -18.15 -5.67
C LEU A 265 26.04 -16.70 -6.01
N ILE A 266 27.34 -16.47 -6.10
CA ILE A 266 27.97 -15.28 -6.63
C ILE A 266 27.99 -15.41 -8.15
N ILE A 267 27.33 -14.49 -8.80
CA ILE A 267 27.25 -14.39 -10.26
C ILE A 267 28.27 -13.33 -10.71
N PRO A 268 29.29 -13.72 -11.50
CA PRO A 268 30.34 -12.83 -11.97
C PRO A 268 29.89 -11.89 -13.09
#